data_AF-A0A7Y5TSI0-F1
#
_entry.id   AF-A0A7Y5TSI0-F1
#
_cell.length_a   1.000
_cell.length_b   1.000
_cell.length_c   1.000
_cell.angle_alpha   90.00
_cell.angle_beta   90.00
_cell.angle_gamma   90.00
#
_symmetry.space_group_name_H-M   'P 1'
#
loop_
_entity.id
_entity.type
_entity.pdbx_description
1 polymer ?
#
loop_
_entity_poly.entity_id
_entity_poly.type
_entity_poly.pdbx_seq_one_letter_code
_entity_poly.pdbx_strand_id
1 'polypeptide(L)' 'LATAVGALIPVMPFFMFAGPTAVVVSFTIAMLSHWMVGAARSVFTGRSVFRSGLDMFVVGLGVAVVGYFVGEWVAKLL' A
#
# COMPACT_ATOMS: atom_id res chain seq x y z
N LEU A 1 4.65 15.22 -8.39
CA LEU A 1 5.10 15.27 -6.98
C LEU A 1 4.33 14.31 -6.09
N ALA A 2 2.99 14.37 -6.01
CA ALA A 2 2.18 13.48 -5.16
C ALA A 2 2.47 11.98 -5.36
N THR A 3 2.62 11.51 -6.61
CA THR A 3 2.97 10.11 -6.90
C THR A 3 4.32 9.69 -6.34
N ALA A 4 5.34 10.55 -6.49
CA ALA A 4 6.67 10.27 -5.97
C ALA A 4 6.67 10.21 -4.44
N VAL A 5 5.98 11.15 -3.79
CA VAL A 5 5.84 11.17 -2.32
C VAL A 5 5.08 9.94 -1.82
N GLY A 6 3.97 9.58 -2.48
CA GLY A 6 3.19 8.39 -2.11
C GLY A 6 3.97 7.09 -2.27
N ALA A 7 4.81 6.98 -3.31
CA ALA A 7 5.66 5.81 -3.54
C ALA A 7 6.75 5.65 -2.48
N LEU A 8 7.20 6.75 -1.84
CA LEU A 8 8.22 6.68 -0.79
C LEU A 8 7.71 6.04 0.50
N ILE A 9 6.43 6.17 0.82
CA ILE A 9 5.86 5.70 2.09
C ILE A 9 6.16 4.21 2.36
N PRO A 10 5.85 3.26 1.45
CA PRO A 10 6.21 1.86 1.64
C PRO A 10 7.71 1.56 1.47
N VAL A 11 8.49 2.44 0.85
CA VAL A 11 9.94 2.26 0.66
C VAL A 11 10.70 2.63 1.93
N MET A 12 10.19 3.57 2.73
CA MET A 12 10.82 4.05 3.96
C MET A 12 11.31 2.92 4.90
N PRO A 13 10.53 1.87 5.20
CA PRO A 13 10.98 0.82 6.11
C PRO A 13 12.22 0.05 5.66
N PHE A 14 12.50 -0.02 4.36
CA PHE A 14 13.70 -0.69 3.84
C PHE A 14 15.00 0.07 4.12
N PHE A 15 14.93 1.34 4.54
CA PHE A 15 16.11 2.08 5.00
C PHE A 15 16.55 1.70 6.43
N MET A 16 15.66 1.07 7.22
CA MET A 16 15.92 0.75 8.63
C MET A 16 15.86 -0.74 8.95
N PHE A 17 15.05 -1.51 8.21
CA PHE A 17 14.84 -2.94 8.42
C PHE A 17 15.35 -3.75 7.21
N ALA A 18 15.69 -5.01 7.44
CA ALA A 18 16.10 -5.95 6.40
C ALA A 18 15.31 -7.27 6.49
N GLY A 19 15.33 -8.03 5.40
CA GLY A 19 14.71 -9.36 5.33
C GLY A 19 13.19 -9.33 5.47
N PRO A 20 12.57 -10.43 5.96
CA PRO A 20 11.12 -10.57 6.07
C PRO A 20 10.46 -9.47 6.92
N THR A 21 11.14 -9.01 7.96
CA THR A 21 10.64 -7.94 8.84
C THR A 21 10.39 -6.65 8.07
N ALA A 22 11.30 -6.26 7.17
CA ALA A 22 11.14 -5.05 6.35
C ALA A 22 9.89 -5.14 5.46
N VAL A 23 9.62 -6.33 4.90
CA VAL A 23 8.46 -6.57 4.05
C VAL A 23 7.15 -6.42 4.83
N VAL A 24 7.04 -7.02 6.02
CA VAL A 24 5.83 -6.95 6.85
C VAL A 24 5.55 -5.51 7.31
N VAL A 25 6.59 -4.79 7.75
CA VAL A 25 6.48 -3.39 8.17
C VAL A 25 6.09 -2.49 6.99
N SER A 26 6.77 -2.65 5.84
CA SER A 26 6.46 -1.95 4.60
C SER A 26 5.01 -2.17 4.15
N PHE A 27 4.58 -3.43 4.10
CA PHE A 27 3.22 -3.79 3.72
C PHE A 27 2.18 -3.16 4.65
N THR A 28 2.39 -3.24 5.96
CA THR A 28 1.48 -2.65 6.96
C THR A 28 1.36 -1.14 6.76
N ILE A 29 2.49 -0.43 6.62
CA ILE A 29 2.52 1.02 6.40
C ILE A 29 1.87 1.38 5.06
N ALA A 30 2.10 0.60 4.00
CA ALA A 30 1.46 0.80 2.70
C ALA A 30 -0.07 0.73 2.82
N MET A 31 -0.59 -0.30 3.51
CA MET A 31 -2.02 -0.52 3.69
C MET A 31 -2.68 0.58 4.53
N LEU A 32 -2.03 1.00 5.61
CA LEU A 32 -2.49 2.14 6.41
C LEU A 32 -2.53 3.44 5.59
N SER A 33 -1.54 3.65 4.72
CA SER A 33 -1.47 4.82 3.86
C SER A 33 -2.59 4.84 2.82
N HIS A 34 -2.92 3.69 2.22
CA HIS A 34 -4.05 3.59 1.29
C HIS A 34 -5.37 3.93 1.99
N TRP A 35 -5.59 3.37 3.18
CA TRP A 35 -6.78 3.69 3.96
C TRP A 35 -6.83 5.18 4.32
N MET A 36 -5.71 5.77 4.77
CA MET A 36 -5.61 7.17 5.17
C MET A 36 -5.87 8.13 4.00
N VAL A 37 -5.33 7.84 2.81
CA VAL A 37 -5.58 8.64 1.60
C VAL A 37 -7.05 8.54 1.18
N GLY A 38 -7.63 7.34 1.24
CA GLY A 38 -9.05 7.12 0.95
C GLY A 38 -9.97 7.83 1.93
N ALA A 39 -9.61 7.82 3.22
CA ALA A 39 -10.27 8.54 4.30
C ALA A 39 -10.18 10.06 4.10
N ALA A 40 -8.98 10.59 3.82
CA ALA A 40 -8.77 12.02 3.59
C ALA A 40 -9.56 12.55 2.39
N ARG A 41 -9.63 11.77 1.31
CA ARG A 41 -10.47 12.11 0.14
C ARG A 41 -11.95 12.21 0.49
N SER A 42 -12.43 11.42 1.45
CA SER A 42 -13.85 11.37 1.79
C SER A 42 -14.38 12.72 2.30
N VAL A 43 -13.52 13.51 2.97
CA VAL A 43 -13.83 14.84 3.51
C VAL A 43 -14.36 15.78 2.42
N PHE A 44 -13.81 15.71 1.21
CA PHE A 44 -14.22 16.54 0.08
C PHE A 44 -15.45 16.01 -0.68
N THR A 45 -15.81 14.74 -0.48
CA THR A 45 -16.90 14.08 -1.22
C THR A 45 -18.18 13.90 -0.39
N GLY A 46 -18.14 14.22 0.91
CA GLY A 46 -19.26 13.99 1.83
C GLY A 46 -19.57 12.51 2.10
N ARG A 47 -18.74 11.58 1.61
CA ARG A 47 -18.87 10.13 1.87
C ARG A 47 -18.29 9.78 3.25
N SER A 48 -18.77 8.69 3.84
CA SER A 48 -18.23 8.21 5.12
C SER A 48 -16.74 7.90 5.01
N VAL A 49 -15.95 8.40 5.96
CA VAL A 49 -14.49 8.23 6.07
C VAL A 49 -14.10 6.76 6.02
N PHE A 50 -14.77 5.92 6.81
CA PHE A 50 -14.46 4.50 6.90
C PHE A 50 -14.68 3.76 5.58
N ARG A 51 -15.82 3.98 4.90
CA ARG A 51 -16.13 3.32 3.62
C ARG A 51 -15.17 3.73 2.50
N SER A 52 -14.88 5.02 2.38
CA SER A 52 -13.93 5.53 1.38
C SER A 52 -12.50 5.02 1.64
N GLY A 53 -12.08 4.98 2.90
CA GLY A 53 -10.80 4.38 3.28
C GLY A 53 -10.75 2.88 2.97
N LEU A 54 -11.81 2.14 3.26
CA LEU A 54 -11.90 0.71 2.98
C LEU A 54 -11.88 0.41 1.48
N ASP A 55 -12.60 1.17 0.66
CA ASP A 55 -12.59 1.05 -0.81
C ASP A 55 -11.15 1.13 -1.34
N MET A 56 -10.38 2.11 -0.86
CA MET A 56 -8.99 2.30 -1.29
C MET A 56 -8.02 1.26 -0.70
N PHE A 57 -8.25 0.82 0.54
CA PHE A 57 -7.50 -0.28 1.16
C PHE A 57 -7.64 -1.57 0.37
N VAL A 58 -8.86 -1.93 -0.04
CA VAL A 58 -9.15 -3.15 -0.80
C VAL A 58 -8.48 -3.10 -2.17
N VAL A 59 -8.51 -1.96 -2.85
CA VAL A 59 -7.80 -1.77 -4.12
C VAL A 59 -6.29 -1.94 -3.93
N GLY A 60 -5.71 -1.28 -2.92
CA GLY A 60 -4.28 -1.38 -2.62
C GLY A 60 -3.85 -2.81 -2.28
N LEU A 61 -4.64 -3.50 -1.46
CA LEU A 61 -4.42 -4.90 -1.11
C LEU A 61 -4.48 -5.80 -2.35
N GLY A 62 -5.46 -5.60 -3.23
CA GLY A 62 -5.59 -6.35 -4.47
C GLY A 62 -4.35 -6.20 -5.37
N VAL A 63 -3.83 -4.99 -5.53
CA VAL A 63 -2.60 -4.74 -6.28
C VAL A 63 -1.40 -5.42 -5.63
N ALA A 64 -1.28 -5.36 -4.30
CA ALA A 64 -0.18 -6.01 -3.57
C ALA A 64 -0.19 -7.54 -3.74
N VAL A 65 -1.37 -8.17 -3.64
CA VAL A 65 -1.54 -9.61 -3.83
C VAL A 65 -1.17 -10.02 -5.26
N VAL A 66 -1.70 -9.31 -6.26
CA VAL A 66 -1.37 -9.59 -7.68
C VAL A 66 0.13 -9.40 -7.93
N GLY A 67 0.72 -8.30 -7.44
CA GLY A 67 2.14 -8.02 -7.59
C GLY A 67 3.04 -9.10 -6.95
N TYR A 68 2.66 -9.62 -5.78
CA TYR A 68 3.38 -10.70 -5.11
C TYR A 68 3.38 -11.98 -5.95
N PHE A 69 2.21 -12.44 -6.41
CA PHE A 69 2.12 -13.67 -7.20
C PHE A 69 2.77 -13.55 -8.57
N VAL A 70 2.66 -12.38 -9.22
CA VAL A 70 3.39 -12.12 -10.47
C VAL A 70 4.90 -12.17 -10.22
N GLY A 71 5.39 -11.54 -9.15
CA GLY A 71 6.80 -11.61 -8.78
C GLY A 71 7.27 -13.04 -8.49
N GLU A 72 6.47 -13.82 -7.76
CA GLU A 72 6.76 -15.23 -7.49
C GLU A 72 6.79 -16.08 -8.77
N TRP A 73 5.85 -15.85 -9.69
CA TRP A 73 5.80 -16.58 -10.97
C TRP A 73 7.02 -16.26 -11.84
N VAL A 74 7.38 -14.98 -11.95
CA VAL A 74 8.57 -14.56 -12.69
C VAL A 74 9.84 -15.12 -12.05
N ALA A 75 9.94 -15.12 -10.71
CA ALA A 75 11.10 -15.66 -10.00
C ALA A 75 11.27 -17.19 -10.19
N LYS A 76 10.21 -17.92 -10.50
CA LYS A 76 10.29 -19.35 -10.85
C LYS A 76 10.70 -19.61 -12.30
N LEU A 77 10.54 -18.63 -13.18
CA LEU A 77 10.89 -18.73 -14.60
C LEU A 77 12.35 -18.35 -14.88
N LEU A 78 12.96 -17.58 -13.98
CA LEU A 78 14.37 -17.19 -14.00
C LEU A 78 15.23 -18.23 -13.26
#